data_AF-A0AAU0SA66-F1
#
_entry.id   AF-A0AAU0SA66-F1
#
_cell.length_a   1.000
_cell.length_b   1.000
_cell.length_c   1.000
_cell.angle_alpha   90.00
_cell.angle_beta   90.00
_cell.angle_gamma   90.00
#
_symmetry.space_group_name_H-M   'P 1'
#
loop_
_entity.id
_entity.type
_entity.pdbx_description
1 polymer ?
#
loop_
_entity_poly.entity_id
_entity_poly.type
_entity_poly.pdbx_seq_one_letter_code
_entity_poly.pdbx_strand_id
1 'polypeptide(L)'
;MNSDDYINVSDLLSSYFGNEPPFQKENNKKSEFPDAIALKTLENWALDEDTEIVVVSRDGDWISYCEISDRLHHVKELATALALFQTPDEAVQHMIKGLRRDLNDGNSKIFLRIEEEIKDFEWSEAVISDVYSQFEYEEDEFYVELNKCTFEDVPNAIKVTDIDQEGVSVIFSLQVQGTFIGSYSFQKWDGIDKEYISMGNGLVTDNFDESVSIVLRIPNKSNEVDDIELEIEPNTLHFEFGEIEPDWMSGRDNVD
;
A
#
# COMPACT_ATOMS: atom_id res chain seq x y z
N MET A 1 15.27 23.92 18.17
CA MET A 1 16.56 24.64 18.08
C MET A 1 16.27 26.08 17.77
N ASN A 2 16.98 27.02 18.43
CA ASN A 2 16.99 28.41 18.01
C ASN A 2 18.25 28.64 17.18
N SER A 3 18.13 29.23 15.98
CA SER A 3 19.27 29.46 15.07
C SER A 3 20.32 30.39 15.66
N ASP A 4 19.92 31.29 16.56
CA ASP A 4 20.82 32.25 17.19
C ASP A 4 21.87 31.60 18.09
N ASP A 5 21.61 30.38 18.59
CA ASP A 5 22.49 29.67 19.51
C ASP A 5 23.64 28.94 18.79
N TYR A 6 23.51 28.70 17.48
CA TYR A 6 24.42 27.83 16.71
C TYR A 6 25.01 28.52 15.48
N ILE A 7 24.65 29.76 15.15
CA ILE A 7 25.18 30.43 13.95
C ILE A 7 26.24 31.47 14.32
N ASN A 8 27.46 31.28 13.78
CA ASN A 8 28.44 32.36 13.72
C ASN A 8 28.18 33.24 12.48
N VAL A 9 27.64 34.44 12.70
CA VAL A 9 27.32 35.42 11.66
C VAL A 9 28.55 35.79 10.81
N SER A 10 29.75 35.79 11.41
CA SER A 10 31.02 36.09 10.73
C SER A 10 31.31 35.05 9.65
N ASP A 11 31.11 33.78 9.96
CA ASP A 11 31.41 32.66 9.07
C ASP A 11 30.37 32.57 7.94
N LEU A 12 29.10 32.84 8.26
CA LEU A 12 28.04 32.95 7.26
C LEU A 12 28.33 34.03 6.22
N LEU A 13 28.75 35.23 6.65
CA LEU A 13 29.11 36.32 5.75
C LEU A 13 30.37 35.98 4.93
N SER A 14 31.32 35.26 5.52
CA SER A 14 32.53 34.81 4.83
C SER A 14 32.21 33.87 3.67
N SER A 15 31.40 32.84 3.90
CA SER A 15 30.97 31.89 2.85
C SER A 15 30.13 32.59 1.77
N TYR A 16 29.29 33.56 2.14
CA TYR A 16 28.53 34.38 1.18
C TYR A 16 29.42 35.19 0.24
N PHE A 17 30.42 35.91 0.78
CA PHE A 17 31.35 36.67 -0.06
C PHE A 17 32.33 35.77 -0.83
N GLY A 18 32.63 34.58 -0.29
CA GLY A 18 33.43 33.54 -0.93
C GLY A 18 32.75 32.86 -2.12
N ASN A 19 31.41 32.89 -2.19
CA ASN A 19 30.61 31.98 -3.05
C ASN A 19 30.95 30.52 -2.76
N GLU A 20 31.10 30.20 -1.48
CA GLU A 20 31.23 28.83 -0.99
C GLU A 20 29.83 28.26 -0.76
N PRO A 21 29.62 26.95 -1.00
CA PRO A 21 28.34 26.32 -0.70
C PRO A 21 27.83 26.70 0.70
N PRO A 22 26.53 27.01 0.83
CA PRO A 22 25.47 26.82 -0.16
C PRO A 22 25.25 28.06 -1.06
N PHE A 23 26.17 29.03 -1.07
CA PHE A 23 26.06 30.23 -1.90
C PHE A 23 26.73 30.03 -3.26
N GLN A 24 26.00 30.22 -4.36
CA GLN A 24 26.53 30.04 -5.71
C GLN A 24 26.67 31.37 -6.48
N LYS A 25 27.53 31.37 -7.50
CA LYS A 25 27.84 32.58 -8.29
C LYS A 25 26.67 33.11 -9.12
N GLU A 26 25.73 32.25 -9.51
CA GLU A 26 24.71 32.56 -10.53
C GLU A 26 23.29 32.72 -9.99
N ASN A 27 23.04 32.44 -8.70
CA ASN A 27 21.71 32.52 -8.11
C ASN A 27 21.41 33.89 -7.46
N ASN A 28 20.12 34.13 -7.21
CA ASN A 28 19.60 35.39 -6.69
C ASN A 28 19.96 35.59 -5.20
N LYS A 29 21.25 35.86 -4.93
CA LYS A 29 21.99 36.01 -3.66
C LYS A 29 21.27 36.24 -2.32
N LYS A 30 20.08 36.84 -2.30
CA LYS A 30 19.26 37.01 -1.09
C LYS A 30 18.40 35.79 -0.76
N SER A 31 18.03 34.97 -1.74
CA SER A 31 17.17 33.80 -1.53
C SER A 31 17.90 32.61 -0.90
N GLU A 32 19.23 32.61 -0.88
CA GLU A 32 20.08 31.52 -0.35
C GLU A 32 20.34 31.64 1.16
N PHE A 33 20.06 32.80 1.76
CA PHE A 33 20.33 33.03 3.19
C PHE A 33 19.54 32.09 4.12
N PRO A 34 18.24 31.82 3.91
CA PRO A 34 17.50 30.86 4.75
C PRO A 34 18.13 29.47 4.74
N ASP A 35 18.56 29.00 3.56
CA ASP A 35 19.16 27.68 3.38
C ASP A 35 20.55 27.61 4.00
N ALA A 36 21.35 28.67 3.84
CA ALA A 36 22.65 28.79 4.50
C ALA A 36 22.55 28.82 6.03
N ILE A 37 21.55 29.53 6.56
CA ILE A 37 21.24 29.55 7.99
C ILE A 37 20.85 28.15 8.46
N ALA A 38 19.98 27.44 7.72
CA ALA A 38 19.55 26.09 8.06
C ALA A 38 20.72 25.10 8.06
N LEU A 39 21.50 25.04 6.97
CA LEU A 39 22.62 24.12 6.82
C LEU A 39 23.71 24.35 7.87
N LYS A 40 24.09 25.61 8.14
CA LYS A 40 25.06 25.92 9.21
C LYS A 40 24.54 25.63 10.60
N THR A 41 23.25 25.84 10.86
CA THR A 41 22.64 25.49 12.15
C THR A 41 22.69 23.99 12.37
N LEU A 42 22.31 23.20 11.36
CA LEU A 42 22.33 21.74 11.43
C LEU A 42 23.76 21.22 11.62
N GLU A 43 24.74 21.77 10.91
CA GLU A 43 26.14 21.37 11.03
C GLU A 43 26.71 21.66 12.42
N ASN A 44 26.52 22.88 12.92
CA ASN A 44 27.06 23.27 14.22
C ASN A 44 26.36 22.52 15.36
N TRP A 45 25.05 22.27 15.26
CA TRP A 45 24.37 21.40 16.20
C TRP A 45 24.91 19.95 16.15
N ALA A 46 25.14 19.40 14.95
CA ALA A 46 25.71 18.06 14.80
C ALA A 46 27.12 17.96 15.40
N LEU A 47 27.93 19.02 15.25
CA LEU A 47 29.24 19.13 15.87
C LEU A 47 29.17 19.21 17.39
N ASP A 48 28.26 20.03 17.93
CA ASP A 48 28.11 20.23 19.38
C ASP A 48 27.60 18.97 20.10
N GLU A 49 26.71 18.20 19.45
CA GLU A 49 26.17 16.94 19.99
C GLU A 49 26.99 15.70 19.58
N ASP A 50 28.11 15.89 18.87
CA ASP A 50 28.96 14.82 18.31
C ASP A 50 28.18 13.72 17.57
N THR A 51 27.28 14.14 16.68
CA THR A 51 26.42 13.27 15.87
C THR A 51 26.56 13.54 14.37
N GLU A 52 25.96 12.70 13.54
CA GLU A 52 25.89 12.83 12.08
C GLU A 52 24.43 13.03 11.65
N ILE A 53 24.20 13.76 10.56
CA ILE A 53 22.87 14.07 10.03
C ILE A 53 22.75 13.57 8.59
N VAL A 54 21.69 12.81 8.30
CA VAL A 54 21.30 12.47 6.93
C VAL A 54 20.34 13.53 6.38
N VAL A 55 20.70 14.12 5.24
CA VAL A 55 19.95 15.17 4.57
C VAL A 55 19.27 14.60 3.33
N VAL A 56 17.94 14.65 3.30
CA VAL A 56 17.15 14.28 2.11
C VAL A 56 16.75 15.54 1.36
N SER A 57 17.36 15.78 0.21
CA SER A 57 17.03 16.94 -0.62
C SER A 57 17.25 16.66 -2.11
N ARG A 58 16.54 17.39 -2.97
CA ARG A 58 16.83 17.47 -4.41
C ARG A 58 17.41 18.83 -4.81
N ASP A 59 17.59 19.72 -3.84
CA ASP A 59 18.12 21.06 -4.03
C ASP A 59 19.65 21.00 -4.25
N GLY A 60 20.12 21.66 -5.31
CA GLY A 60 21.53 21.65 -5.69
C GLY A 60 22.45 22.32 -4.67
N ASP A 61 21.97 23.32 -3.93
CA ASP A 61 22.75 24.04 -2.92
C ASP A 61 22.95 23.17 -1.67
N TRP A 62 21.92 22.42 -1.28
CA TRP A 62 21.98 21.45 -0.18
C TRP A 62 22.89 20.27 -0.51
N ILE A 63 22.82 19.76 -1.74
CA ILE A 63 23.70 18.70 -2.22
C ILE A 63 25.16 19.17 -2.16
N SER A 64 25.44 20.34 -2.74
CA SER A 64 26.79 20.91 -2.80
C SER A 64 27.36 21.20 -1.40
N TYR A 65 26.51 21.57 -0.43
CA TYR A 65 26.94 21.76 0.96
C TYR A 65 27.31 20.44 1.64
N CYS A 66 26.49 19.39 1.47
CA CYS A 66 26.76 18.09 2.08
C CYS A 66 28.02 17.42 1.52
N GLU A 67 28.44 17.76 0.29
CA GLU A 67 29.70 17.26 -0.29
C GLU A 67 30.96 17.78 0.43
N ILE A 68 30.87 18.93 1.08
CA ILE A 68 31.99 19.57 1.80
C ILE A 68 31.85 19.49 3.33
N SER A 69 30.72 19.01 3.83
CA SER A 69 30.46 18.87 5.26
C SER A 69 30.99 17.53 5.78
N ASP A 70 31.63 17.57 6.94
CA ASP A 70 32.06 16.36 7.65
C ASP A 70 30.93 15.69 8.45
N ARG A 71 29.80 16.38 8.67
CA ARG A 71 28.70 15.92 9.55
C ARG A 71 27.35 15.77 8.86
N LEU A 72 27.15 16.37 7.69
CA LEU A 72 25.91 16.22 6.91
C LEU A 72 26.13 15.33 5.70
N HIS A 73 25.32 14.29 5.57
CA HIS A 73 25.40 13.30 4.49
C HIS A 73 24.14 13.35 3.62
N HIS A 74 24.30 13.67 2.34
CA HIS A 74 23.19 13.76 1.41
C HIS A 74 22.71 12.39 0.93
N VAL A 75 21.39 12.23 0.86
CA VAL A 75 20.73 11.15 0.13
C VAL A 75 19.61 11.71 -0.76
N LYS A 76 19.49 11.13 -1.95
CA LYS A 76 18.62 11.66 -3.01
C LYS A 76 17.13 11.39 -2.78
N GLU A 77 16.80 10.26 -2.15
CA GLU A 77 15.42 9.79 -1.99
C GLU A 77 15.16 9.47 -0.52
N LEU A 78 13.97 9.86 -0.03
CA LEU A 78 13.54 9.59 1.33
C LEU A 78 13.51 8.08 1.62
N ALA A 79 13.10 7.27 0.65
CA ALA A 79 13.12 5.82 0.78
C ALA A 79 14.54 5.26 1.05
N THR A 80 15.57 5.85 0.42
CA THR A 80 16.97 5.47 0.68
C THR A 80 17.42 5.91 2.08
N ALA A 81 17.00 7.10 2.52
CA ALA A 81 17.27 7.57 3.88
C ALA A 81 16.66 6.63 4.93
N LEU A 82 15.39 6.29 4.77
CA LEU A 82 14.69 5.35 5.64
C LEU A 82 15.37 3.98 5.64
N ALA A 83 15.79 3.48 4.48
CA ALA A 83 16.53 2.22 4.38
C ALA A 83 17.89 2.23 5.11
N LEU A 84 18.57 3.38 5.23
CA LEU A 84 19.84 3.50 5.98
C LEU A 84 19.64 3.38 7.49
N PHE A 85 18.51 3.87 8.00
CA PHE A 85 18.15 3.74 9.42
C PHE A 85 17.40 2.44 9.72
N GLN A 86 16.83 1.81 8.69
CA GLN A 86 16.30 0.46 8.74
C GLN A 86 17.43 -0.54 8.47
N THR A 87 18.32 -0.73 9.45
CA THR A 87 18.92 -2.06 9.60
C THR A 87 17.89 -2.87 10.38
N PRO A 88 17.13 -3.79 9.77
CA PRO A 88 16.23 -4.62 10.56
C PRO A 88 17.14 -5.41 11.49
N ASP A 89 17.02 -5.16 12.79
CA ASP A 89 17.74 -5.90 13.83
C ASP A 89 17.61 -7.41 13.54
N GLU A 90 18.55 -8.24 14.00
CA GLU A 90 18.49 -9.70 13.75
C GLU A 90 17.12 -10.28 14.12
N ALA A 91 16.45 -9.68 15.11
CA ALA A 91 15.08 -9.96 15.51
C ALA A 91 14.05 -9.75 14.38
N VAL A 92 14.11 -8.65 13.63
CA VAL A 92 13.18 -8.35 12.53
C VAL A 92 13.45 -9.28 11.35
N GLN A 93 14.71 -9.55 11.02
CA GLN A 93 15.06 -10.55 10.00
C GLN A 93 14.54 -11.95 10.37
N HIS A 94 14.65 -12.32 11.64
CA HIS A 94 14.11 -13.57 12.16
C HIS A 94 12.57 -13.61 12.09
N MET A 95 11.91 -12.49 12.40
CA MET A 95 10.45 -12.34 12.31
C MET A 95 9.96 -12.48 10.86
N ILE A 96 10.58 -11.77 9.90
CA ILE A 96 10.23 -11.89 8.47
C ILE A 96 10.46 -13.31 7.96
N LYS A 97 11.54 -13.97 8.38
CA LYS A 97 11.80 -15.36 8.02
C LYS A 97 10.75 -16.30 8.60
N GLY A 98 10.29 -16.05 9.83
CA GLY A 98 9.18 -16.75 10.46
C GLY A 98 7.89 -16.58 9.68
N LEU A 99 7.50 -15.34 9.42
CA LEU A 99 6.33 -15.00 8.61
C LEU A 99 6.39 -15.66 7.24
N ARG A 100 7.52 -15.58 6.54
CA ARG A 100 7.71 -16.24 5.24
C ARG A 100 7.46 -17.75 5.32
N ARG A 101 7.96 -18.42 6.37
CA ARG A 101 7.71 -19.85 6.57
C ARG A 101 6.22 -20.10 6.80
N ASP A 102 5.58 -19.28 7.61
CA ASP A 102 4.18 -19.44 7.98
C ASP A 102 3.26 -19.17 6.77
N LEU A 103 3.56 -18.18 5.94
CA LEU A 103 2.85 -17.93 4.66
C LEU A 103 3.01 -19.05 3.63
N ASN A 104 4.14 -19.76 3.65
CA ASN A 104 4.38 -20.92 2.79
C ASN A 104 3.77 -22.23 3.34
N ASP A 105 3.37 -22.26 4.61
CA ASP A 105 2.69 -23.39 5.23
C ASP A 105 1.19 -23.11 5.33
N GLY A 106 0.41 -23.72 4.43
CA GLY A 106 -1.04 -23.55 4.39
C GLY A 106 -1.79 -24.01 5.65
N ASN A 107 -1.11 -24.69 6.59
CA ASN A 107 -1.68 -25.04 7.90
C ASN A 107 -1.19 -24.13 9.03
N SER A 108 -0.36 -23.13 8.74
CA SER A 108 0.08 -22.18 9.75
C SER A 108 -1.10 -21.37 10.24
N LYS A 109 -1.10 -21.04 11.53
CA LYS A 109 -2.19 -20.25 12.13
C LYS A 109 -2.31 -18.87 11.49
N ILE A 110 -1.17 -18.25 11.13
CA ILE A 110 -1.14 -16.94 10.48
C ILE A 110 -1.78 -17.04 9.10
N PHE A 111 -1.39 -18.03 8.30
CA PHE A 111 -1.96 -18.19 6.95
C PHE A 111 -3.46 -18.49 7.00
N LEU A 112 -3.91 -19.39 7.90
CA LEU A 112 -5.32 -19.70 8.06
C LEU A 112 -6.14 -18.48 8.50
N ARG A 113 -5.60 -17.66 9.42
CA ARG A 113 -6.25 -16.41 9.82
C ARG A 113 -6.36 -15.44 8.64
N ILE A 114 -5.28 -15.25 7.88
CA ILE A 114 -5.31 -14.40 6.68
C ILE A 114 -6.36 -14.90 5.68
N GLU A 115 -6.42 -16.22 5.45
CA GLU A 115 -7.38 -16.81 4.53
C GLU A 115 -8.83 -16.63 4.99
N GLU A 116 -9.09 -16.71 6.31
CA GLU A 116 -10.41 -16.45 6.91
C GLU A 116 -10.81 -14.97 6.75
N GLU A 117 -9.90 -14.04 7.04
CA GLU A 117 -10.16 -12.60 6.84
C GLU A 117 -10.44 -12.25 5.38
N ILE A 118 -9.76 -12.89 4.42
CA ILE A 118 -10.04 -12.69 2.98
C ILE A 118 -11.42 -13.25 2.59
N LYS A 119 -11.83 -14.37 3.19
CA LYS A 119 -13.17 -14.94 2.97
C LYS A 119 -14.28 -14.04 3.49
N ASP A 120 -14.05 -13.43 4.66
CA ASP A 120 -15.03 -12.59 5.34
C ASP A 120 -14.98 -11.11 4.90
N PHE A 121 -14.04 -10.75 4.01
CA PHE A 121 -13.86 -9.39 3.52
C PHE A 121 -15.09 -8.89 2.74
N GLU A 122 -15.43 -7.61 2.90
CA GLU A 122 -16.53 -6.97 2.18
C GLU A 122 -16.09 -6.54 0.78
N TRP A 123 -16.29 -7.42 -0.21
CA TRP A 123 -15.86 -7.21 -1.60
C TRP A 123 -16.67 -6.18 -2.40
N SER A 124 -17.72 -5.58 -1.82
CA SER A 124 -18.66 -4.71 -2.53
C SER A 124 -18.04 -3.46 -3.13
N GLU A 125 -17.05 -2.87 -2.47
CA GLU A 125 -16.33 -1.70 -3.00
C GLU A 125 -15.26 -2.08 -4.03
N ALA A 126 -14.89 -3.35 -4.10
CA ALA A 126 -13.84 -3.86 -4.97
C ALA A 126 -14.38 -4.54 -6.24
N VAL A 127 -15.69 -4.68 -6.42
CA VAL A 127 -16.28 -5.38 -7.57
C VAL A 127 -17.03 -4.41 -8.48
N ILE A 128 -16.80 -4.56 -9.79
CA ILE A 128 -17.56 -3.90 -10.85
C ILE A 128 -18.10 -4.99 -11.78
N SER A 129 -19.41 -5.01 -11.96
CA SER A 129 -20.12 -5.97 -12.82
C SER A 129 -20.86 -5.22 -13.93
N ASP A 130 -20.49 -5.50 -15.18
CA ASP A 130 -21.15 -4.96 -16.37
C ASP A 130 -22.19 -5.95 -16.90
N VAL A 131 -23.46 -5.64 -16.62
CA VAL A 131 -24.64 -6.43 -17.01
C VAL A 131 -25.65 -5.56 -17.77
N TYR A 132 -26.40 -6.17 -18.69
CA TYR A 132 -27.59 -5.58 -19.29
C TYR A 132 -28.64 -6.64 -19.56
N SER A 133 -29.92 -6.27 -19.67
CA SER A 133 -30.99 -7.22 -19.97
C SER A 133 -32.05 -6.60 -20.87
N GLN A 134 -32.76 -7.44 -21.63
CA GLN A 134 -34.01 -7.05 -22.29
C GLN A 134 -35.18 -6.88 -21.31
N PHE A 135 -35.03 -7.38 -20.08
CA PHE A 135 -35.97 -7.23 -18.99
C PHE A 135 -35.54 -6.10 -18.06
N GLU A 136 -36.50 -5.57 -17.29
CA GLU A 136 -36.12 -4.80 -16.10
C GLU A 136 -35.50 -5.78 -15.12
N TYR A 137 -34.40 -5.42 -14.47
CA TYR A 137 -33.72 -6.31 -13.52
C TYR A 137 -33.30 -5.55 -12.26
N GLU A 138 -33.22 -6.29 -11.16
CA GLU A 138 -32.68 -5.85 -9.89
C GLU A 138 -31.57 -6.84 -9.47
N GLU A 139 -30.44 -6.32 -8.99
CA GLU A 139 -29.43 -7.15 -8.34
C GLU A 139 -29.91 -7.47 -6.93
N ASP A 140 -30.19 -8.74 -6.65
CA ASP A 140 -30.71 -9.14 -5.35
C ASP A 140 -29.57 -9.19 -4.34
N GLU A 141 -28.54 -9.99 -4.65
CA GLU A 141 -27.35 -10.23 -3.84
C GLU A 141 -26.19 -10.64 -4.75
N PHE A 142 -24.97 -10.28 -4.36
CA PHE A 142 -23.75 -10.90 -4.89
C PHE A 142 -22.81 -11.26 -3.76
N TYR A 143 -21.94 -12.23 -4.00
CA TYR A 143 -20.87 -12.60 -3.08
C TYR A 143 -19.67 -13.17 -3.84
N VAL A 144 -18.52 -13.15 -3.17
CA VAL A 144 -17.26 -13.68 -3.67
C VAL A 144 -16.90 -14.92 -2.85
N GLU A 145 -16.76 -16.06 -3.52
CA GLU A 145 -16.27 -17.29 -2.90
C GLU A 145 -14.76 -17.41 -3.12
N LEU A 146 -13.99 -17.50 -2.03
CA LEU A 146 -12.56 -17.79 -2.11
C LEU A 146 -12.34 -19.29 -2.35
N ASN A 147 -11.74 -19.62 -3.49
CA ASN A 147 -11.41 -21.01 -3.83
C ASN A 147 -10.00 -21.40 -3.37
N LYS A 148 -9.04 -20.48 -3.52
CA LYS A 148 -7.64 -20.74 -3.22
C LYS A 148 -6.89 -19.45 -2.94
N CYS A 149 -6.01 -19.50 -1.95
CA CYS A 149 -5.07 -18.44 -1.65
C CYS A 149 -3.64 -18.99 -1.70
N THR A 150 -2.70 -18.26 -2.29
CA THR A 150 -1.29 -18.67 -2.37
C THR A 150 -0.34 -17.51 -2.18
N PHE A 151 0.71 -17.74 -1.39
CA PHE A 151 1.84 -16.82 -1.29
C PHE A 151 2.93 -17.18 -2.31
N GLU A 152 3.32 -16.23 -3.14
CA GLU A 152 4.45 -16.40 -4.05
C GLU A 152 5.76 -16.01 -3.36
N ASP A 153 6.55 -17.02 -2.97
CA ASP A 153 7.81 -16.81 -2.26
C ASP A 153 8.95 -16.37 -3.20
N VAL A 154 8.89 -15.11 -3.64
CA VAL A 154 9.94 -14.47 -4.43
C VAL A 154 10.86 -13.60 -3.56
N PRO A 155 12.07 -13.26 -4.04
CA PRO A 155 12.91 -12.26 -3.36
C PRO A 155 12.15 -10.95 -3.17
N ASN A 156 12.22 -10.37 -1.96
CA ASN A 156 11.49 -9.15 -1.58
C ASN A 156 9.94 -9.23 -1.68
N ALA A 157 9.36 -10.44 -1.66
CA ALA A 157 7.91 -10.64 -1.58
C ALA A 157 7.27 -10.03 -0.32
N ILE A 158 8.04 -9.93 0.76
CA ILE A 158 7.64 -9.28 2.02
C ILE A 158 8.50 -8.04 2.17
N LYS A 159 7.86 -6.88 2.29
CA LYS A 159 8.50 -5.58 2.44
C LYS A 159 8.18 -5.03 3.81
N VAL A 160 9.20 -4.67 4.57
CA VAL A 160 8.99 -3.91 5.81
C VAL A 160 8.68 -2.47 5.44
N THR A 161 7.59 -1.93 5.97
CA THR A 161 7.19 -0.54 5.73
C THR A 161 7.40 0.33 6.95
N ASP A 162 7.26 -0.23 8.15
CA ASP A 162 7.43 0.49 9.40
C ASP A 162 7.99 -0.40 10.52
N ILE A 163 8.79 0.21 11.40
CA ILE A 163 9.37 -0.45 12.59
C ILE A 163 9.32 0.56 13.73
N ASP A 164 8.66 0.19 14.83
CA ASP A 164 8.63 0.99 16.04
C ASP A 164 8.80 0.12 17.30
N GLN A 165 8.57 0.73 18.47
CA GLN A 165 8.72 0.05 19.76
C GLN A 165 7.60 -0.96 20.05
N GLU A 166 6.47 -0.86 19.35
CA GLU A 166 5.28 -1.67 19.52
C GLU A 166 5.27 -2.87 18.56
N GLY A 167 5.82 -2.73 17.35
CA GLY A 167 5.85 -3.81 16.37
C GLY A 167 6.56 -3.50 15.05
N VAL A 168 6.34 -4.39 14.09
CA VAL A 168 6.83 -4.30 12.71
C VAL A 168 5.64 -4.38 11.77
N SER A 169 5.52 -3.41 10.86
CA SER A 169 4.55 -3.45 9.77
C SER A 169 5.21 -3.96 8.50
N VAL A 170 4.55 -4.91 7.85
CA VAL A 170 4.99 -5.48 6.57
C VAL A 170 3.88 -5.46 5.55
N ILE A 171 4.26 -5.38 4.27
CA ILE A 171 3.35 -5.51 3.14
C ILE A 171 3.83 -6.67 2.27
N PHE A 172 2.88 -7.52 1.85
CA PHE A 172 3.08 -8.59 0.89
C PHE A 172 1.80 -8.79 0.06
N SER A 173 1.89 -9.64 -0.97
CA SER A 173 0.76 -9.95 -1.84
C SER A 173 0.46 -11.45 -1.83
N LEU A 174 -0.83 -11.79 -1.88
CA LEU A 174 -1.30 -13.15 -2.08
C LEU A 174 -2.03 -13.24 -3.42
N GLN A 175 -1.78 -14.31 -4.17
CA GLN A 175 -2.60 -14.67 -5.33
C GLN A 175 -3.85 -15.37 -4.85
N VAL A 176 -4.99 -14.79 -5.19
CA VAL A 176 -6.32 -15.18 -4.72
C VAL A 176 -7.15 -15.58 -5.92
N GLN A 177 -7.56 -16.84 -5.92
CA GLN A 177 -8.48 -17.40 -6.90
C GLN A 177 -9.84 -17.57 -6.25
N GLY A 178 -10.88 -17.08 -6.91
CA GLY A 178 -12.24 -17.14 -6.42
C GLY A 178 -13.27 -17.14 -7.51
N THR A 179 -14.53 -17.17 -7.11
CA THR A 179 -15.69 -17.12 -7.99
C THR A 179 -16.60 -16.00 -7.52
N PHE A 180 -16.89 -15.06 -8.42
CA PHE A 180 -17.98 -14.11 -8.24
C PHE A 180 -19.29 -14.81 -8.57
N ILE A 181 -20.31 -14.58 -7.74
CA ILE A 181 -21.66 -15.09 -7.94
C ILE A 181 -22.63 -13.93 -7.74
N GLY A 182 -23.40 -13.58 -8.77
CA GLY A 182 -24.43 -12.54 -8.74
C GLY A 182 -25.82 -13.14 -9.01
N SER A 183 -26.79 -12.78 -8.18
CA SER A 183 -28.20 -13.15 -8.35
C SER A 183 -29.00 -11.94 -8.80
N TYR A 184 -29.82 -12.13 -9.84
CA TYR A 184 -30.67 -11.08 -10.39
C TYR A 184 -32.12 -11.56 -10.46
N SER A 185 -33.04 -10.67 -10.10
CA SER A 185 -34.47 -10.84 -10.32
C SER A 185 -34.91 -10.02 -11.52
N PHE A 186 -35.74 -10.62 -12.37
CA PHE A 186 -36.17 -10.02 -13.63
C PHE A 186 -37.67 -9.72 -13.61
N GLN A 187 -38.05 -8.65 -14.27
CA GLN A 187 -39.42 -8.17 -14.34
C GLN A 187 -39.77 -7.64 -15.73
N LYS A 188 -41.05 -7.68 -16.05
CA LYS A 188 -41.58 -7.10 -17.29
C LYS A 188 -42.87 -6.35 -17.01
N TRP A 189 -43.02 -5.18 -17.61
CA TRP A 189 -44.25 -4.41 -17.52
C TRP A 189 -45.40 -5.08 -18.30
N ASP A 190 -46.50 -5.38 -17.62
CA ASP A 190 -47.77 -5.74 -18.25
C ASP A 190 -48.62 -4.48 -18.50
N GLY A 191 -48.83 -4.14 -19.77
CA GLY A 191 -49.63 -2.98 -20.15
C GLY A 191 -51.15 -3.13 -19.93
N ILE A 192 -51.65 -4.36 -19.75
CA ILE A 192 -53.09 -4.63 -19.52
C ILE A 192 -53.42 -4.36 -18.05
N ASP A 193 -52.71 -5.05 -17.15
CA ASP A 193 -52.96 -4.99 -15.71
C ASP A 193 -52.19 -3.85 -15.03
N LYS A 194 -51.28 -3.18 -15.76
CA LYS A 194 -50.47 -2.03 -15.30
C LYS A 194 -49.61 -2.36 -14.09
N GLU A 195 -48.99 -3.54 -14.11
CA GLU A 195 -48.09 -4.00 -13.07
C GLU A 195 -46.83 -4.63 -13.68
N TYR A 196 -45.75 -4.65 -12.90
CA TYR A 196 -44.59 -5.45 -13.23
C TYR A 196 -44.86 -6.89 -12.81
N ILE A 197 -44.72 -7.80 -13.76
CA ILE A 197 -44.80 -9.24 -13.51
C ILE A 197 -43.39 -9.80 -13.43
N SER A 198 -43.15 -10.63 -12.41
CA SER A 198 -41.88 -11.34 -12.27
C SER A 198 -41.66 -12.27 -13.45
N MET A 199 -40.46 -12.20 -14.00
CA MET A 199 -39.95 -13.05 -15.08
C MET A 199 -39.00 -14.10 -14.54
N GLY A 200 -38.96 -14.34 -13.22
CA GLY A 200 -38.04 -15.27 -12.59
C GLY A 200 -36.69 -14.64 -12.29
N ASN A 201 -35.72 -15.49 -11.95
CA ASN A 201 -34.39 -15.09 -11.52
C ASN A 201 -33.34 -15.64 -12.51
N GLY A 202 -32.13 -15.14 -12.39
CA GLY A 202 -30.96 -15.68 -13.08
C GLY A 202 -29.71 -15.46 -12.27
N LEU A 203 -28.75 -16.35 -12.50
CA LEU A 203 -27.50 -16.38 -11.78
C LEU A 203 -26.34 -16.27 -12.77
N VAL A 204 -25.41 -15.37 -12.49
CA VAL A 204 -24.17 -15.25 -13.23
C VAL A 204 -23.00 -15.62 -12.34
N THR A 205 -22.01 -16.28 -12.94
CA THR A 205 -20.77 -16.63 -12.26
C THR A 205 -19.59 -16.35 -13.16
N ASP A 206 -18.52 -15.81 -12.59
CA ASP A 206 -17.22 -15.79 -13.26
C ASP A 206 -16.09 -16.04 -12.26
N ASN A 207 -15.01 -16.62 -12.74
CA ASN A 207 -13.84 -16.88 -11.92
C ASN A 207 -12.83 -15.76 -12.07
N PHE A 208 -12.12 -15.44 -11.00
CA PHE A 208 -11.01 -14.51 -11.02
C PHE A 208 -9.75 -15.14 -10.43
N ASP A 209 -8.60 -14.61 -10.82
CA ASP A 209 -7.27 -14.95 -10.31
C ASP A 209 -6.48 -13.64 -10.20
N GLU A 210 -6.49 -13.05 -9.00
CA GLU A 210 -6.00 -11.69 -8.77
C GLU A 210 -5.10 -11.60 -7.55
N SER A 211 -4.18 -10.64 -7.60
CA SER A 211 -3.28 -10.35 -6.51
C SER A 211 -3.95 -9.42 -5.50
N VAL A 212 -3.99 -9.83 -4.24
CA VAL A 212 -4.49 -9.04 -3.11
C VAL A 212 -3.32 -8.58 -2.26
N SER A 213 -3.25 -7.27 -1.97
CA SER A 213 -2.21 -6.72 -1.10
C SER A 213 -2.65 -6.81 0.35
N ILE A 214 -1.72 -7.19 1.23
CA ILE A 214 -1.97 -7.37 2.65
C ILE A 214 -0.97 -6.55 3.43
N VAL A 215 -1.48 -5.69 4.29
CA VAL A 215 -0.71 -4.97 5.29
C VAL A 215 -0.89 -5.71 6.62
N LEU A 216 0.23 -6.11 7.21
CA LEU A 216 0.25 -6.90 8.43
C LEU A 216 1.12 -6.21 9.47
N ARG A 217 0.57 -5.95 10.66
CA ARG A 217 1.32 -5.41 11.79
C ARG A 217 1.54 -6.49 12.85
N ILE A 218 2.80 -6.83 13.05
CA ILE A 218 3.23 -7.87 14.01
C ILE A 218 3.75 -7.18 15.27
N PRO A 219 3.11 -7.36 16.43
CA PRO A 219 3.57 -6.76 17.69
C PRO A 219 4.88 -7.40 18.18
N ASN A 220 5.79 -6.60 18.74
CA ASN A 220 7.08 -7.06 19.25
C ASN A 220 6.98 -7.85 20.57
N LYS A 221 5.91 -7.61 21.34
CA LYS A 221 5.74 -8.14 22.72
C LYS A 221 4.72 -9.26 22.84
N SER A 222 4.03 -9.60 21.76
CA SER A 222 3.08 -10.71 21.72
C SER A 222 3.47 -11.69 20.63
N ASN A 223 3.37 -12.98 20.96
CA ASN A 223 3.49 -14.07 20.00
C ASN A 223 2.12 -14.68 19.68
N GLU A 224 1.03 -14.05 20.13
CA GLU A 224 -0.32 -14.52 19.85
C GLU A 224 -0.72 -14.06 18.45
N VAL A 225 -1.20 -15.02 17.65
CA VAL A 225 -1.61 -14.74 16.26
C VAL A 225 -2.77 -13.77 16.24
N ASP A 226 -3.62 -13.76 17.29
CA ASP A 226 -4.81 -12.91 17.40
C ASP A 226 -4.48 -11.42 17.59
N ASP A 227 -3.29 -11.10 18.11
CA ASP A 227 -2.83 -9.72 18.31
C ASP A 227 -2.27 -9.06 17.04
N ILE A 228 -2.19 -9.82 15.94
CA ILE A 228 -1.77 -9.29 14.65
C ILE A 228 -2.90 -8.45 14.06
N GLU A 229 -2.57 -7.24 13.62
CA GLU A 229 -3.50 -6.40 12.86
C GLU A 229 -3.30 -6.67 11.37
N LEU A 230 -4.40 -6.83 10.66
CA LEU A 230 -4.43 -7.19 9.25
C LEU A 230 -5.36 -6.24 8.51
N GLU A 231 -4.87 -5.71 7.39
CA GLU A 231 -5.64 -4.88 6.47
C GLU A 231 -5.47 -5.44 5.06
N ILE A 232 -6.59 -5.56 4.35
CA ILE A 232 -6.69 -6.18 3.02
C ILE A 232 -6.98 -5.07 2.02
N GLU A 233 -6.14 -4.98 0.99
CA GLU A 233 -6.29 -4.06 -0.13
C GLU A 233 -6.38 -4.87 -1.43
N PRO A 234 -7.59 -5.29 -1.86
CA PRO A 234 -7.76 -5.99 -3.12
C PRO A 234 -7.67 -5.03 -4.31
N ASN A 235 -7.28 -5.56 -5.48
CA ASN A 235 -7.49 -4.86 -6.74
C ASN A 235 -8.99 -4.87 -7.10
N THR A 236 -9.40 -3.90 -7.92
CA THR A 236 -10.77 -3.90 -8.47
C THR A 236 -10.98 -5.10 -9.40
N LEU A 237 -11.96 -5.94 -9.08
CA LEU A 237 -12.42 -7.05 -9.91
C LEU A 237 -13.45 -6.53 -10.92
N HIS A 238 -13.19 -6.76 -12.20
CA HIS A 238 -14.09 -6.40 -13.29
C HIS A 238 -14.68 -7.66 -13.92
N PHE A 239 -16.00 -7.74 -13.98
CA PHE A 239 -16.72 -8.84 -14.62
C PHE A 239 -17.60 -8.30 -15.75
N GLU A 240 -17.43 -8.86 -16.95
CA GLU A 240 -18.21 -8.50 -18.14
C GLU A 240 -19.17 -9.65 -18.50
N PHE A 241 -20.38 -9.63 -17.94
CA PHE A 241 -21.39 -10.66 -18.21
C PHE A 241 -22.19 -10.39 -19.48
N GLY A 242 -22.31 -9.12 -19.87
CA GLY A 242 -23.09 -8.73 -21.03
C GLY A 242 -24.59 -8.96 -20.80
N GLU A 243 -25.25 -9.65 -21.74
CA GLU A 243 -26.70 -9.86 -21.65
C GLU A 243 -27.06 -10.94 -20.64
N ILE A 244 -27.79 -10.55 -19.59
CA ILE A 244 -28.33 -11.44 -18.58
C ILE A 244 -29.83 -11.66 -18.82
N GLU A 245 -30.27 -12.89 -18.57
CA GLU A 245 -31.64 -13.33 -18.80
C GLU A 245 -32.10 -14.28 -17.69
N PRO A 246 -33.42 -14.37 -17.42
CA PRO A 246 -33.98 -15.42 -16.59
C PRO A 246 -33.55 -16.84 -16.99
N ASP A 247 -33.30 -17.69 -15.99
CA ASP A 247 -32.80 -19.07 -16.18
C ASP A 247 -33.69 -19.94 -17.08
N TRP A 248 -35.00 -19.68 -17.16
CA TRP A 248 -35.90 -20.46 -18.00
C TRP A 248 -35.73 -20.17 -19.50
N MET A 249 -35.03 -19.09 -19.89
CA MET A 249 -34.73 -18.78 -21.29
C MET A 249 -33.44 -19.42 -21.79
N SER A 250 -32.47 -19.69 -20.91
CA SER A 250 -31.20 -20.33 -21.27
C SER A 250 -31.34 -21.84 -21.57
N GLY A 251 -32.50 -22.45 -21.33
CA GLY A 251 -32.73 -23.90 -21.40
C GLY A 251 -33.34 -24.48 -22.69
N ARG A 252 -33.41 -23.75 -23.82
CA ARG A 252 -34.11 -24.25 -25.04
C ARG A 252 -33.25 -24.90 -26.13
N ASP A 253 -31.93 -24.98 -25.98
CA ASP A 253 -31.04 -25.49 -27.05
C ASP A 253 -30.54 -26.94 -26.89
N ASN A 254 -31.13 -27.76 -26.02
CA ASN A 254 -30.76 -29.19 -25.95
C ASN A 254 -31.97 -30.12 -25.70
N VAL A 255 -32.84 -30.28 -26.70
CA VAL A 255 -33.62 -31.51 -26.89
C VAL A 255 -33.77 -31.77 -28.39
N ASP A 256 -32.90 -32.62 -28.93
CA ASP A 256 -33.14 -33.40 -30.16
C ASP A 256 -34.23 -34.46 -29.91
#